data_AF-A0A7J5B447-F1
#
_entry.id   AF-A0A7J5B447-F1
#
_cell.length_a   1.000
_cell.length_b   1.000
_cell.length_c   1.000
_cell.angle_alpha   90.00
_cell.angle_beta   90.00
_cell.angle_gamma   90.00
#
_symmetry.space_group_name_H-M   'P 1'
#
loop_
_entity.id
_entity.type
_entity.pdbx_description
1 polymer ?
#
loop_
_entity_poly.entity_id
_entity_poly.type
_entity_poly.pdbx_seq_one_letter_code
_entity_poly.pdbx_strand_id
1 'polypeptide(L)'
;MHDIELRYVWDTEAAEELTNQRDVTETVCGAMVDCVEALQADQGLFLKFPSEDSAAAAKQPDDELVRGIFLLRWSEGVPVEDKEFVTFVLENALQSGKEDPEAIGATAP
;
A
#
# COMPACT_ATOMS: atom_id res chain seq x y z
N MET A 1 14.90 -8.05 6.22
CA MET A 1 14.36 -6.80 5.66
C MET A 1 12.97 -7.17 5.19
N HIS A 2 11.97 -6.72 5.92
CA HIS A 2 10.62 -7.30 5.89
C HIS A 2 9.82 -6.64 4.78
N ASP A 3 9.38 -7.45 3.82
CA ASP A 3 8.63 -7.01 2.65
C ASP A 3 7.16 -6.82 3.06
N ILE A 4 6.62 -5.61 2.88
CA ILE A 4 5.21 -5.33 3.14
C ILE A 4 4.48 -5.49 1.82
N GLU A 5 3.64 -6.51 1.72
CA GLU A 5 2.80 -6.71 0.55
C GLU A 5 1.65 -5.71 0.59
N LEU A 6 1.65 -4.80 -0.40
CA LEU A 6 0.68 -3.71 -0.48
C LEU A 6 -0.75 -4.26 -0.49
N ARG A 7 -0.96 -5.31 -1.29
CA ARG A 7 -2.18 -6.14 -1.32
C ARG A 7 -2.80 -6.36 0.07
N TYR A 8 -2.02 -6.78 1.07
CA TYR A 8 -2.57 -7.14 2.37
C TYR A 8 -3.09 -5.90 3.12
N VAL A 9 -2.30 -4.82 3.10
CA VAL A 9 -2.67 -3.55 3.70
C VAL A 9 -3.97 -3.02 3.10
N TRP A 10 -4.11 -3.15 1.77
CA TRP A 10 -5.28 -2.65 1.05
C TRP A 10 -6.52 -3.51 1.21
N ASP A 11 -6.38 -4.83 1.14
CA ASP A 11 -7.50 -5.78 1.23
C ASP A 11 -8.00 -5.97 2.68
N THR A 12 -7.22 -5.57 3.69
CA THR A 12 -7.57 -5.81 5.10
C THR A 12 -7.65 -4.55 5.94
N GLU A 13 -6.61 -3.71 5.96
CA GLU A 13 -6.51 -2.57 6.87
C GLU A 13 -7.14 -1.30 6.31
N ALA A 14 -7.08 -1.10 4.98
CA ALA A 14 -7.62 0.07 4.29
C ALA A 14 -8.82 -0.25 3.37
N ALA A 15 -9.42 -1.42 3.53
CA ALA A 15 -10.42 -1.94 2.57
C ALA A 15 -11.70 -1.09 2.47
N GLU A 16 -12.10 -0.44 3.56
CA GLU A 16 -13.28 0.43 3.59
C GLU A 16 -13.01 1.80 2.95
N GLU A 17 -11.79 2.30 3.06
CA GLU A 17 -11.37 3.60 2.51
C GLU A 17 -10.98 3.48 1.03
N LEU A 18 -10.33 2.38 0.63
CA LEU A 18 -9.92 2.14 -0.75
C LEU A 18 -10.95 1.26 -1.45
N THR A 19 -11.76 1.86 -2.31
CA THR A 19 -12.85 1.15 -3.00
C THR A 19 -12.48 0.79 -4.43
N ASN A 20 -13.12 -0.25 -4.99
CA ASN A 20 -12.89 -0.75 -6.35
C ASN A 20 -11.41 -1.07 -6.64
N GLN A 21 -10.73 -1.64 -5.64
CA GLN A 21 -9.31 -1.96 -5.69
C GLN A 21 -8.98 -2.97 -6.79
N ARG A 22 -7.88 -2.72 -7.51
CA ARG A 22 -7.38 -3.56 -8.59
C ARG A 22 -5.86 -3.58 -8.59
N ASP A 23 -5.30 -4.79 -8.63
CA ASP A 23 -3.89 -4.96 -8.97
C ASP A 23 -3.66 -4.52 -10.42
N VAL A 24 -2.77 -3.55 -10.59
CA VAL A 24 -2.34 -3.02 -11.89
C VAL A 24 -0.83 -3.10 -12.05
N THR A 25 -0.17 -3.94 -11.24
CA THR A 25 1.29 -4.10 -11.18
C THR A 25 1.87 -4.38 -12.55
N GLU A 26 1.36 -5.40 -13.27
CA GLU A 26 1.86 -5.76 -14.60
C GLU A 26 1.64 -4.67 -15.67
N THR A 27 0.71 -3.74 -15.43
CA THR A 27 0.39 -2.66 -16.37
C THR A 27 1.18 -1.39 -16.09
N VAL A 28 1.48 -1.11 -14.83
CA VAL A 28 2.13 0.13 -14.39
C VAL A 28 3.62 -0.06 -14.17
N CYS A 29 3.99 -1.12 -13.45
CA CYS A 29 5.38 -1.39 -13.09
C CYS A 29 6.15 -1.95 -14.29
N GLY A 30 7.28 -1.32 -14.62
CA GLY A 30 8.14 -1.64 -15.76
C GLY A 30 7.69 -1.05 -17.10
N ALA A 31 6.42 -0.63 -17.23
CA ALA A 31 5.92 0.06 -18.42
C ALA A 31 5.90 1.59 -18.26
N MET A 32 5.44 2.07 -17.11
CA MET A 32 5.32 3.51 -16.83
C MET A 32 6.33 3.98 -15.78
N VAL A 33 6.59 3.13 -14.77
CA VAL A 33 7.48 3.46 -13.65
C VAL A 33 8.16 2.19 -13.16
N ASP A 34 9.41 2.26 -12.70
CA ASP A 34 10.16 1.12 -12.14
C ASP A 34 9.73 0.78 -10.69
N CYS A 35 8.42 0.60 -10.48
CA CYS A 35 7.86 0.10 -9.22
C CYS A 35 7.91 -1.44 -9.14
N VAL A 36 7.64 -2.00 -7.95
CA VAL A 36 7.52 -3.46 -7.73
C VAL A 36 6.09 -3.92 -7.54
N GLU A 37 5.21 -3.06 -6.99
CA GLU A 37 3.77 -3.32 -6.86
C GLU A 37 3.01 -2.03 -7.18
N ALA A 38 1.84 -2.16 -7.82
CA ALA A 38 0.94 -1.06 -8.09
C ALA A 38 -0.53 -1.46 -7.90
N LEU A 39 -1.27 -0.64 -7.18
CA LEU A 39 -2.70 -0.81 -6.94
C LEU A 39 -3.46 0.44 -7.39
N GLN A 40 -4.53 0.24 -8.15
CA GLN A 40 -5.50 1.28 -8.47
C GLN A 40 -6.75 1.10 -7.59
N ALA A 41 -7.20 2.17 -6.95
CA ALA A 41 -8.52 2.29 -6.34
C ALA A 41 -9.22 3.55 -6.89
N ASP A 42 -10.48 3.78 -6.52
CA ASP A 42 -11.19 5.02 -6.90
C ASP A 42 -10.48 6.27 -6.32
N GLN A 43 -9.93 6.13 -5.13
CA GLN A 43 -9.22 7.18 -4.41
C GLN A 43 -7.84 7.48 -5.00
N GLY A 44 -7.26 6.62 -5.82
CA GLY A 44 -5.95 6.91 -6.40
C GLY A 44 -5.16 5.70 -6.89
N LEU A 45 -3.92 5.99 -7.27
CA LEU A 45 -2.92 5.01 -7.66
C LEU A 45 -1.83 4.94 -6.58
N PHE A 46 -1.60 3.75 -6.07
CA PHE A 46 -0.65 3.48 -4.99
C PHE A 46 0.47 2.60 -5.50
N LEU A 47 1.72 3.01 -5.25
CA LEU A 47 2.91 2.42 -5.84
C LEU A 47 3.91 2.07 -4.74
N LYS A 48 4.48 0.86 -4.81
CA LYS A 48 5.62 0.45 -3.98
C LYS A 48 6.86 0.37 -4.83
N PHE A 49 7.96 0.89 -4.31
CA PHE A 49 9.26 0.90 -4.97
C PHE A 49 10.25 -0.02 -4.25
N PRO A 50 11.29 -0.49 -4.97
CA PRO A 50 12.32 -1.33 -4.36
C PRO A 50 13.25 -0.54 -3.42
N SER A 51 13.29 0.80 -3.53
CA SER A 51 14.13 1.67 -2.73
C SER A 51 13.60 3.10 -2.66
N GLU A 52 14.09 3.86 -1.67
CA GLU A 52 13.75 5.28 -1.52
C GLU A 52 14.19 6.13 -2.70
N ASP A 53 15.39 5.90 -3.23
CA ASP A 53 15.86 6.59 -4.43
C ASP A 53 14.92 6.36 -5.63
N SER A 54 14.39 5.15 -5.78
CA SER A 54 13.48 4.81 -6.88
C SER A 54 12.13 5.51 -6.72
N ALA A 55 11.60 5.55 -5.49
CA ALA A 55 10.38 6.28 -5.19
C ALA A 55 10.58 7.79 -5.39
N ALA A 56 11.66 8.36 -4.87
CA ALA A 56 11.97 9.77 -5.00
C ALA A 56 12.12 10.21 -6.47
N ALA A 57 12.73 9.36 -7.32
CA ALA A 57 12.86 9.61 -8.75
C ALA A 57 11.50 9.62 -9.49
N ALA A 58 10.54 8.83 -9.02
CA ALA A 58 9.20 8.72 -9.61
C ALA A 58 8.17 9.73 -9.04
N LYS A 59 8.50 10.40 -7.94
CA LYS A 59 7.58 11.26 -7.18
C LYS A 59 7.13 12.47 -7.99
N GLN A 60 5.81 12.69 -8.03
CA GLN A 60 5.19 13.91 -8.56
C GLN A 60 4.91 14.96 -7.45
N PRO A 61 4.65 16.23 -7.80
CA PRO A 61 4.45 17.30 -6.83
C PRO A 61 3.38 16.99 -5.78
N ASP A 62 2.25 16.43 -6.22
CA ASP A 62 1.09 16.13 -5.38
C ASP A 62 1.09 14.71 -4.79
N ASP A 63 2.11 13.91 -5.11
CA ASP A 63 2.25 12.57 -4.56
C ASP A 63 2.70 12.64 -3.09
N GLU A 64 2.13 11.77 -2.27
CA GLU A 64 2.55 11.58 -0.88
C GLU A 64 3.54 10.42 -0.78
N LEU A 65 4.68 10.63 -0.13
CA LEU A 65 5.73 9.62 0.05
C LEU A 65 5.67 9.08 1.48
N VAL A 66 5.41 7.79 1.62
CA VAL A 66 5.26 7.12 2.91
C VAL A 66 6.36 6.08 3.08
N ARG A 67 7.03 6.10 4.24
CA ARG A 67 8.15 5.21 4.61
C ARG A 67 9.30 5.16 3.58
N GLY A 68 9.43 6.19 2.76
CA GLY A 68 10.44 6.30 1.72
C GLY A 68 10.19 5.44 0.49
N ILE A 69 9.34 4.40 0.53
CA ILE A 69 9.17 3.45 -0.60
C ILE A 69 7.76 3.40 -1.18
N PHE A 70 6.76 3.99 -0.51
CA PHE A 70 5.38 4.02 -1.00
C PHE A 70 5.04 5.40 -1.54
N LEU A 71 4.59 5.49 -2.78
CA LEU A 71 4.01 6.70 -3.34
C LEU A 71 2.50 6.55 -3.48
N LEU A 72 1.77 7.48 -2.90
CA LEU A 72 0.32 7.58 -2.98
C LEU A 72 -0.03 8.74 -3.91
N ARG A 73 -0.62 8.43 -5.05
CA ARG A 73 -1.12 9.42 -6.01
C ARG A 73 -2.64 9.49 -5.89
N TRP A 74 -3.10 10.46 -5.12
CA TRP A 74 -4.51 10.66 -4.84
C TRP A 74 -5.27 11.20 -6.05
N SER A 75 -6.48 10.69 -6.28
CA SER A 75 -7.48 11.30 -7.14
C SER A 75 -7.92 12.65 -6.58
N GLU A 76 -8.44 13.53 -7.44
CA GLU A 76 -9.02 14.79 -7.01
C GLU A 76 -10.27 14.54 -6.13
N GLY A 77 -10.43 15.34 -5.06
CA GLY A 77 -11.62 15.29 -4.22
C GLY A 77 -11.63 14.22 -3.12
N VAL A 78 -10.56 13.44 -2.96
CA VAL A 78 -10.44 12.49 -1.83
C VAL A 78 -10.38 13.27 -0.50
N PRO A 79 -11.25 12.94 0.47
CA PRO A 79 -11.25 13.57 1.80
C PRO A 79 -9.90 13.46 2.50
N VAL A 80 -9.57 14.47 3.33
CA VAL A 80 -8.30 14.46 4.07
C VAL A 80 -8.26 13.32 5.09
N GLU A 81 -9.39 12.99 5.71
CA GLU A 81 -9.50 11.91 6.70
C GLU A 81 -9.10 10.56 6.11
N ASP A 82 -9.61 10.22 4.92
CA ASP A 82 -9.27 8.99 4.19
C ASP A 82 -7.77 8.94 3.86
N LYS A 83 -7.19 10.08 3.44
CA LYS A 83 -5.74 10.17 3.13
C LYS A 83 -4.90 9.93 4.38
N GLU A 84 -5.23 10.62 5.48
CA GLU A 84 -4.53 10.48 6.75
C GLU A 84 -4.64 9.05 7.29
N PHE A 85 -5.80 8.41 7.17
CA PHE A 85 -6.00 7.03 7.59
C PHE A 85 -5.13 6.05 6.79
N VAL A 86 -5.18 6.14 5.46
CA VAL A 86 -4.41 5.26 4.58
C VAL A 86 -2.91 5.43 4.79
N THR A 87 -2.44 6.68 4.95
CA THR A 87 -1.05 6.96 5.26
C THR A 87 -0.65 6.44 6.62
N PHE A 88 -1.47 6.65 7.65
CA PHE A 88 -1.25 6.07 8.98
C PHE A 88 -1.16 4.55 8.94
N VAL A 89 -2.05 3.90 8.20
CA VAL A 89 -2.04 2.45 8.01
C VAL A 89 -0.73 2.02 7.35
N LEU A 90 -0.27 2.64 6.27
CA LEU A 90 1.02 2.29 5.65
C LEU A 90 2.23 2.53 6.57
N GLU A 91 2.22 3.64 7.32
CA GLU A 91 3.26 3.97 8.31
C GLU A 91 3.36 2.91 9.40
N ASN A 92 2.21 2.40 9.85
CA ASN A 92 2.10 1.47 10.97
C ASN A 92 1.92 0.01 10.54
N ALA A 93 1.76 -0.26 9.24
CA ALA A 93 1.57 -1.59 8.68
C ALA A 93 2.70 -2.47 9.20
N LEU A 94 2.31 -3.37 10.11
CA LEU A 94 3.20 -4.38 10.65
C LEU A 94 3.53 -5.33 9.51
N GLN A 95 4.74 -5.85 9.56
CA GLN A 95 5.27 -6.80 8.59
C GLN A 95 4.20 -7.86 8.30
N SER A 96 3.79 -8.04 7.04
CA SER A 96 2.95 -9.18 6.67
C SER A 96 3.82 -10.43 6.73
N GLY A 97 4.04 -10.91 7.94
CA GLY A 97 4.67 -12.17 8.24
C GLY A 97 3.64 -12.98 9.00
N LYS A 98 2.78 -13.70 8.26
CA LYS A 98 1.90 -14.77 8.74
C LYS A 98 1.32 -14.51 10.14
N GLU A 99 0.07 -14.05 10.21
CA GLU A 99 -0.78 -14.64 11.23
C GLU A 99 -0.93 -16.12 10.83
N ASP A 100 -0.10 -16.99 11.42
CA ASP A 100 -0.40 -18.41 11.49
C ASP A 100 -1.85 -18.53 11.98
N PRO A 101 -2.76 -19.23 11.26
CA PRO A 101 -4.12 -19.46 11.74
C PRO A 101 -4.19 -20.38 12.99
N GLU A 102 -3.12 -20.50 13.77
CA GLU A 102 -3.10 -21.16 15.07
C GLU A 102 -3.25 -20.14 16.20
N ALA A 103 -4.33 -19.37 16.17
CA ALA A 103 -5.03 -19.09 17.41
C ALA A 103 -6.01 -20.24 17.65
N ILE A 104 -6.23 -20.57 18.93
CA ILE A 104 -7.40 -21.26 19.50
C ILE A 104 -7.63 -22.76 19.22
N GLY A 105 -6.90 -23.62 19.96
CA GLY A 105 -7.47 -24.92 20.34
C GLY A 105 -6.50 -25.97 20.88
N ALA A 106 -6.15 -25.89 22.18
CA ALA A 106 -6.18 -27.02 23.12
C ALA A 106 -5.37 -26.70 24.38
N THR A 107 -6.04 -26.11 25.36
CA THR A 107 -5.65 -26.20 26.76
C THR A 107 -5.95 -27.63 27.24
N ALA A 108 -4.89 -28.41 27.53
CA ALA A 108 -4.83 -29.60 28.41
C ALA A 108 -5.72 -30.82 28.03
N PRO A 109 -5.50 -32.05 28.58
CA PRO A 109 -5.06 -32.38 29.94
C PRO A 109 -3.58 -32.78 30.10
#